data_AF-A0A517VTC3-F1
#
_entry.id   AF-A0A517VTC3-F1
#
_cell.length_a   1.000
_cell.length_b   1.000
_cell.length_c   1.000
_cell.angle_alpha   90.00
_cell.angle_beta   90.00
_cell.angle_gamma   90.00
#
_symmetry.space_group_name_H-M   'P 1'
#
loop_
_entity.id
_entity.type
_entity.pdbx_description
1 polymer ?
#
loop_
_entity_poly.entity_id
_entity_poly.type
_entity_poly.pdbx_seq_one_letter_code
_entity_poly.pdbx_strand_id
1 'polypeptide(L)'
;MAIQFDCPYCTSTLKVPDETAGKQGDCPRCGTKLVIPNPFTAEAQPPTQKEPTQSAPQQQPVEQTSNTEQTVDQTNDSPPASIQPAPMTSATSRYLRRRKKSNWGGIVLFLFFFSMMLGVAFYFYWIYGPRLEGSLVAARLNSQSAKLEQRLKPAGLGLSDDVIQSVNQHLNETPRRVKSDLMDLLFYGSEKGGLYVRLKPGDKTELVRVELTGDSALMDYISKNGVQLDQPRLAEYQSELKQFYTDWQHSLETGEDVHNLINYRNTVGLNSLMGGLGYHMEARVNNKIYPCVHDDFQGGLYFLVPKGTLQFEMTGRELKSGRTPFPGKYQVQVTQEYPSAP
;
A
#
# COMPACT_ATOMS: atom_id res chain seq x y z
N MET A 1 -40.45 24.59 -0.20
CA MET A 1 -39.94 24.02 -1.47
C MET A 1 -39.18 22.74 -1.13
N ALA A 2 -38.53 22.10 -2.11
CA ALA A 2 -37.73 20.89 -1.88
C ALA A 2 -36.26 21.16 -2.23
N ILE A 3 -35.36 20.78 -1.33
CA ILE A 3 -33.92 20.81 -1.53
C ILE A 3 -33.54 19.56 -2.31
N GLN A 4 -32.87 19.75 -3.45
CA GLN A 4 -32.31 18.67 -4.25
C GLN A 4 -30.78 18.72 -4.17
N PHE A 5 -30.17 17.63 -3.72
CA PHE A 5 -28.73 17.50 -3.62
C PHE A 5 -28.31 16.05 -3.83
N ASP A 6 -27.06 15.84 -4.24
CA ASP A 6 -26.50 14.50 -4.39
C ASP A 6 -25.85 14.05 -3.07
N CYS A 7 -26.18 12.84 -2.62
CA CYS A 7 -25.56 12.27 -1.43
C CYS A 7 -24.03 12.14 -1.64
N PRO A 8 -23.18 12.71 -0.75
CA PRO A 8 -21.72 12.67 -0.92
C PRO A 8 -21.16 11.25 -0.87
N TYR A 9 -21.88 10.30 -0.25
CA TYR A 9 -21.46 8.91 -0.08
C TYR A 9 -21.86 7.99 -1.24
N CYS A 10 -23.04 8.15 -1.82
CA CYS A 10 -23.55 7.22 -2.85
C CYS A 10 -23.95 7.87 -4.18
N THR A 11 -23.82 9.19 -4.30
CA THR A 11 -24.18 10.00 -5.49
C THR A 11 -25.61 9.81 -5.97
N SER A 12 -26.49 9.32 -5.11
CA SER A 12 -27.91 9.31 -5.41
C SER A 12 -28.47 10.70 -5.18
N THR A 13 -29.18 11.21 -6.17
CA THR A 13 -29.92 12.47 -6.05
C THR A 13 -31.06 12.30 -5.06
N LEU A 14 -31.01 13.07 -3.97
CA LEU A 14 -32.02 13.10 -2.92
C LEU A 14 -32.88 14.34 -3.09
N LYS A 15 -34.17 14.19 -2.82
CA LYS A 15 -35.14 15.29 -2.74
C LYS A 15 -35.76 15.28 -1.35
N VAL A 16 -35.52 16.34 -0.59
CA VAL A 16 -36.00 16.46 0.80
C VAL A 16 -36.73 17.79 0.99
N PRO A 17 -37.71 17.90 1.91
CA PRO A 17 -38.40 19.17 2.19
C PRO A 17 -37.44 20.21 2.79
N ASP A 18 -37.63 21.50 2.48
CA ASP A 18 -36.79 22.59 3.03
C ASP A 18 -36.72 22.61 4.56
N GLU A 19 -37.76 22.14 5.26
CA GLU A 19 -37.81 22.06 6.73
C GLU A 19 -36.75 21.13 7.34
N THR A 20 -36.11 20.32 6.49
CA THR A 20 -35.03 19.39 6.86
C THR A 20 -33.63 19.96 6.59
N ALA A 21 -33.54 21.18 6.04
CA ALA A 21 -32.28 21.88 5.87
C ALA A 21 -31.49 21.97 7.19
N GLY A 22 -30.20 21.64 7.14
CA GLY A 22 -29.31 21.67 8.30
C GLY A 22 -29.53 20.55 9.33
N LYS A 23 -30.53 19.67 9.14
CA LYS A 23 -30.77 18.51 10.01
C LYS A 23 -29.99 17.28 9.53
N GLN A 24 -29.69 16.38 10.47
CA GLN A 24 -29.16 15.04 10.15
C GLN A 24 -30.30 14.13 9.65
N GLY A 25 -30.02 13.37 8.59
CA GLY A 25 -30.92 12.36 8.05
C GLY A 25 -30.17 11.20 7.39
N ASP A 26 -30.87 10.09 7.16
CA ASP A 26 -30.31 8.90 6.52
C ASP A 26 -30.54 8.93 5.01
N CYS A 27 -29.51 8.62 4.23
CA CYS A 27 -29.66 8.42 2.79
C CYS A 27 -30.49 7.15 2.51
N PRO A 28 -31.64 7.22 1.82
CA PRO A 28 -32.48 6.05 1.54
C PRO A 28 -31.84 5.03 0.58
N ARG A 29 -30.75 5.40 -0.10
CA ARG A 29 -30.05 4.55 -1.06
C ARG A 29 -28.85 3.80 -0.48
N CYS A 30 -28.14 4.40 0.48
CA CYS A 30 -26.95 3.78 1.09
C CYS A 30 -26.99 3.65 2.61
N GLY A 31 -28.03 4.18 3.27
CA GLY A 31 -28.21 4.14 4.72
C GLY A 31 -27.22 4.99 5.51
N THR A 32 -26.42 5.83 4.86
CA THR A 32 -25.44 6.68 5.55
C THR A 32 -26.09 7.93 6.10
N LYS A 33 -25.81 8.24 7.37
CA LYS A 33 -26.17 9.50 8.02
C LYS A 33 -25.43 10.66 7.38
N LEU A 34 -26.15 11.72 7.03
CA LEU A 34 -25.60 12.93 6.43
C LEU A 34 -26.37 14.16 6.91
N VAL A 35 -25.71 15.32 6.86
CA VAL A 35 -26.36 16.62 7.12
C VAL A 35 -26.90 17.15 5.80
N ILE A 36 -28.18 17.53 5.78
CA ILE A 36 -28.84 18.10 4.60
C ILE A 36 -28.33 19.54 4.40
N PRO A 37 -27.80 19.90 3.20
CA PRO A 37 -27.31 21.25 2.93
C PRO A 37 -28.40 22.29 3.17
N ASN A 38 -28.05 23.41 3.81
CA ASN A 38 -28.97 24.55 3.97
C ASN A 38 -28.62 25.65 2.96
N PRO A 39 -29.39 25.79 1.86
CA PRO A 39 -29.14 26.84 0.86
C PRO A 39 -29.48 28.25 1.36
N PHE A 40 -30.11 28.41 2.53
CA PHE A 40 -30.58 29.69 3.07
C PHE A 40 -29.59 30.36 4.05
N THR A 41 -28.43 29.76 4.32
CA THR A 41 -27.42 30.29 5.27
C THR A 41 -26.04 30.55 4.64
N ALA A 42 -25.92 30.56 3.30
CA ALA A 42 -24.64 30.73 2.62
C ALA A 42 -24.21 32.20 2.37
N GLU A 43 -24.88 33.19 2.97
CA GLU A 43 -24.47 34.61 2.92
C GLU A 43 -24.30 35.17 4.35
N ALA A 44 -23.16 34.87 4.99
CA ALA A 44 -22.53 35.74 5.99
C ALA A 44 -21.05 35.36 6.15
N GLN A 45 -20.19 36.32 5.78
CA GLN A 45 -18.73 36.29 5.87
C GLN A 45 -18.19 36.30 7.34
N PRO A 46 -16.87 36.16 7.56
CA PRO A 46 -16.23 35.53 8.74
C PRO A 46 -15.91 36.47 9.92
N PRO A 47 -15.56 35.96 11.13
CA PRO A 47 -14.88 36.74 12.17
C PRO A 47 -13.38 36.33 12.23
N THR A 48 -12.45 37.21 11.87
CA THR A 48 -11.82 38.26 12.70
C THR A 48 -11.20 37.77 14.01
N GLN A 49 -9.89 37.50 13.92
CA GLN A 49 -8.77 37.76 14.84
C GLN A 49 -9.06 38.32 16.25
N LYS A 50 -8.47 37.66 17.26
CA LYS A 50 -7.98 38.30 18.50
C LYS A 50 -6.61 37.72 18.89
N GLU A 51 -5.59 38.55 18.72
CA GLU A 51 -4.29 38.45 19.40
C GLU A 51 -4.40 39.11 20.79
N PRO A 52 -3.59 38.68 21.76
CA PRO A 52 -2.95 39.65 22.65
C PRO A 52 -1.42 39.53 22.66
N THR A 53 -0.80 40.69 22.48
CA THR A 53 0.62 41.02 22.49
C THR A 53 1.20 41.12 23.92
N GLN A 54 2.55 41.11 23.98
CA GLN A 54 3.48 41.59 25.04
C GLN A 54 3.88 40.58 26.12
N SER A 55 5.17 40.31 26.40
CA SER A 55 6.29 41.26 26.51
C SER A 55 7.66 40.60 26.22
N ALA A 56 8.55 41.38 25.59
CA ALA A 56 10.02 41.23 25.65
C ALA A 56 10.57 42.26 26.69
N PRO A 57 11.87 42.58 26.82
CA PRO A 57 13.13 41.89 26.47
C PRO A 57 14.21 41.97 27.60
N GLN A 58 15.29 41.16 27.55
CA GLN A 58 16.63 41.67 27.94
C GLN A 58 17.80 40.85 27.35
N GLN A 59 18.38 41.42 26.28
CA GLN A 59 19.81 41.66 25.99
C GLN A 59 20.82 41.41 27.15
N GLN A 60 22.09 40.97 27.02
CA GLN A 60 23.03 40.79 25.89
C GLN A 60 24.37 40.18 26.47
N PRO A 61 25.56 40.23 25.83
CA PRO A 61 26.37 39.08 25.40
C PRO A 61 27.76 38.96 26.07
N VAL A 62 28.45 37.82 25.96
CA VAL A 62 29.93 37.83 25.89
C VAL A 62 30.44 36.68 25.03
N GLU A 63 31.41 37.04 24.20
CA GLU A 63 32.11 36.29 23.18
C GLU A 63 33.41 35.66 23.75
N GLN A 64 33.96 34.72 22.97
CA GLN A 64 35.40 34.42 22.78
C GLN A 64 36.14 33.36 23.63
N THR A 65 36.76 32.44 22.85
CA THR A 65 38.11 31.84 22.97
C THR A 65 38.36 30.88 24.14
N SER A 66 39.25 29.89 24.10
CA SER A 66 40.04 29.19 23.09
C SER A 66 40.72 28.04 23.86
N ASN A 67 41.04 26.95 23.16
CA ASN A 67 42.25 26.14 23.32
C ASN A 67 42.47 25.18 24.51
N THR A 68 42.88 23.96 24.08
CA THR A 68 44.07 23.20 24.52
C THR A 68 43.92 22.23 25.70
N GLU A 69 43.89 20.95 25.31
CA GLU A 69 44.90 19.93 25.65
C GLU A 69 45.21 19.70 27.13
N GLN A 70 44.71 18.56 27.65
CA GLN A 70 45.22 17.96 28.86
C GLN A 70 45.39 16.45 28.70
N THR A 71 46.63 16.10 28.41
CA THR A 71 47.41 15.02 29.02
C THR A 71 47.04 14.82 30.50
N VAL A 72 46.72 13.59 30.90
CA VAL A 72 46.90 13.14 32.29
C VAL A 72 47.54 11.75 32.24
N ASP A 73 48.82 11.79 32.60
CA ASP A 73 49.65 10.68 33.02
C ASP A 73 49.50 10.50 34.54
N GLN A 74 50.08 9.43 35.08
CA GLN A 74 50.27 9.10 36.52
C GLN A 74 49.21 8.24 37.20
N THR A 75 49.53 7.25 38.04
CA THR A 75 50.64 6.30 38.31
C THR A 75 50.30 5.73 39.69
N ASN A 76 50.58 4.43 39.92
CA ASN A 76 50.84 3.74 41.21
C ASN A 76 50.40 2.27 41.04
N ASP A 77 51.10 1.22 41.47
CA ASP A 77 52.32 1.08 42.27
C ASP A 77 52.80 -0.39 42.13
N SER A 78 54.11 -0.57 41.90
CA SER A 78 55.05 -1.65 42.30
C SER A 78 54.80 -3.20 42.14
N PRO A 79 55.90 -4.01 42.03
CA PRO A 79 55.98 -5.37 41.44
C PRO A 79 56.32 -6.47 42.50
N PRO A 80 56.83 -7.72 42.23
CA PRO A 80 57.20 -8.39 40.97
C PRO A 80 56.78 -9.89 40.83
N ALA A 81 56.86 -10.43 39.60
CA ALA A 81 57.22 -11.83 39.37
C ALA A 81 57.71 -12.03 37.92
N SER A 82 58.98 -12.38 37.77
CA SER A 82 59.68 -12.63 36.50
C SER A 82 59.40 -14.04 35.96
N ILE A 83 58.89 -14.15 34.73
CA ILE A 83 59.12 -15.32 33.87
C ILE A 83 59.38 -14.84 32.45
N GLN A 84 60.62 -15.05 31.97
CA GLN A 84 61.04 -14.82 30.60
C GLN A 84 60.45 -15.90 29.67
N PRO A 85 60.09 -15.53 28.43
CA PRO A 85 60.36 -16.40 27.28
C PRO A 85 61.32 -15.78 26.28
N ALA A 86 62.17 -16.65 25.73
CA ALA A 86 63.32 -16.38 24.87
C ALA A 86 62.97 -15.76 23.48
N PRO A 87 63.94 -15.07 22.85
CA PRO A 87 63.81 -14.57 21.48
C PRO A 87 64.03 -15.70 20.46
N MET A 88 63.05 -15.91 19.57
CA MET A 88 63.28 -16.69 18.35
C MET A 88 63.93 -15.79 17.30
N THR A 89 65.10 -16.24 16.87
CA THR A 89 66.02 -15.56 15.97
C THR A 89 65.56 -15.56 14.52
N SER A 90 66.06 -14.54 13.82
CA SER A 90 66.01 -14.32 12.39
C SER A 90 66.52 -15.49 11.54
N ALA A 91 65.70 -16.00 10.63
CA ALA A 91 66.18 -16.59 9.38
C ALA A 91 65.03 -16.70 8.36
N THR A 92 65.29 -16.23 7.12
CA THR A 92 64.52 -16.48 5.88
C THR A 92 63.39 -15.53 5.48
N SER A 93 63.70 -14.23 5.38
CA SER A 93 63.03 -13.30 4.44
C SER A 93 63.41 -13.52 2.95
N ARG A 94 64.01 -14.66 2.59
CA ARG A 94 64.46 -15.00 1.21
C ARG A 94 63.64 -16.13 0.58
N TYR A 95 62.31 -16.03 0.60
CA TYR A 95 61.46 -16.88 -0.23
C TYR A 95 60.27 -16.14 -0.86
N LEU A 96 60.46 -14.87 -1.23
CA LEU A 96 59.50 -14.10 -2.01
C LEU A 96 59.75 -14.29 -3.52
N ARG A 97 59.62 -15.53 -4.02
CA ARG A 97 59.41 -15.78 -5.46
C ARG A 97 58.89 -17.18 -5.78
N ARG A 98 57.88 -17.68 -5.06
CA ARG A 98 57.06 -18.77 -5.62
C ARG A 98 55.90 -18.18 -6.40
N ARG A 99 56.00 -18.26 -7.73
CA ARG A 99 54.89 -18.08 -8.69
C ARG A 99 53.58 -18.54 -8.03
N LYS A 100 52.63 -17.64 -7.80
CA LYS A 100 51.21 -18.00 -7.66
C LYS A 100 50.84 -18.69 -8.97
N LYS A 101 51.02 -20.01 -9.06
CA LYS A 101 50.39 -20.81 -10.10
C LYS A 101 48.91 -20.62 -9.86
N SER A 102 48.28 -19.81 -10.70
CA SER A 102 46.83 -19.66 -10.73
C SER A 102 46.25 -21.08 -10.79
N ASN A 103 45.48 -21.47 -9.77
CA ASN A 103 44.74 -22.73 -9.74
C ASN A 103 43.55 -22.68 -10.72
N TRP A 104 43.82 -22.26 -11.95
CA TRP A 104 42.84 -22.09 -13.01
C TRP A 104 42.10 -23.41 -13.26
N GLY A 105 42.81 -24.55 -13.24
CA GLY A 105 42.18 -25.87 -13.39
C GLY A 105 41.15 -26.19 -12.31
N GLY A 106 41.39 -25.78 -11.05
CA GLY A 106 40.42 -25.95 -9.97
C GLY A 106 39.19 -25.05 -10.13
N ILE A 107 39.39 -23.80 -10.58
CA ILE A 107 38.30 -22.86 -10.84
C ILE A 107 37.43 -23.33 -12.00
N VAL A 108 38.03 -23.81 -13.10
CA VAL A 108 37.29 -24.33 -14.27
C VAL A 108 36.50 -25.58 -13.91
N LEU A 109 37.09 -26.49 -13.13
CA LEU A 109 36.38 -27.68 -12.66
C LEU A 109 35.19 -27.31 -11.76
N PHE A 110 35.38 -26.36 -10.84
CA PHE A 110 34.30 -25.86 -9.99
C PHE A 110 33.17 -25.22 -10.81
N LEU A 111 33.51 -24.35 -11.76
CA LEU A 111 32.51 -23.71 -12.64
C LEU A 111 31.76 -24.73 -13.50
N PHE A 112 32.43 -25.78 -13.98
CA PHE A 112 31.79 -26.87 -14.72
C PHE A 112 30.76 -27.62 -13.86
N PHE A 113 31.14 -28.06 -12.65
CA PHE A 113 30.21 -28.74 -11.75
C PHE A 113 29.09 -27.82 -11.26
N PHE A 114 29.38 -26.55 -10.97
CA PHE A 114 28.38 -25.57 -10.60
C PHE A 114 27.39 -25.31 -11.73
N SER A 115 27.87 -25.17 -12.98
CA SER A 115 27.00 -25.06 -14.16
C SER A 115 26.17 -26.32 -14.38
N MET A 116 26.74 -27.51 -14.18
CA MET A 116 26.01 -28.77 -14.29
C MET A 116 24.93 -28.87 -13.21
N MET A 117 25.25 -28.50 -11.96
CA MET A 117 24.30 -28.48 -10.85
C MET A 117 23.17 -27.47 -11.07
N LEU A 118 23.48 -26.27 -11.55
CA LEU A 118 22.48 -25.28 -11.95
C LEU A 118 21.62 -25.78 -13.12
N GLY A 119 22.21 -26.44 -14.11
CA GLY A 119 21.49 -27.05 -15.23
C GLY A 119 20.53 -28.15 -14.78
N VAL A 120 20.95 -29.00 -13.85
CA VAL A 120 20.09 -30.02 -13.23
C VAL A 120 18.98 -29.34 -12.42
N ALA A 121 19.29 -28.36 -11.56
CA ALA A 121 18.28 -27.63 -10.80
C ALA A 121 17.26 -26.94 -11.71
N PHE A 122 17.71 -26.32 -12.81
CA PHE A 122 16.85 -25.73 -13.83
C PHE A 122 15.97 -26.77 -14.52
N TYR A 123 16.53 -27.92 -14.91
CA TYR A 123 15.77 -29.03 -15.51
C TYR A 123 14.70 -29.58 -14.55
N PHE A 124 15.05 -29.80 -13.28
CA PHE A 124 14.11 -30.24 -12.25
C PHE A 124 13.02 -29.19 -12.01
N TYR A 125 13.36 -27.90 -11.98
CA TYR A 125 12.39 -26.84 -11.88
C TYR A 125 11.46 -26.77 -13.10
N TRP A 126 11.99 -26.95 -14.31
CA TRP A 126 11.19 -26.96 -15.53
C TRP A 126 10.20 -28.14 -15.59
N ILE A 127 10.61 -29.31 -15.09
CA ILE A 127 9.80 -30.53 -15.22
C ILE A 127 8.85 -30.75 -14.02
N TYR A 128 9.23 -30.32 -12.82
CA TYR A 128 8.47 -30.50 -11.58
C TYR A 128 7.99 -29.18 -10.95
N GLY A 129 8.26 -28.04 -11.57
CA GLY A 129 7.76 -26.74 -11.11
C GLY A 129 6.23 -26.72 -11.06
N PRO A 130 5.64 -25.91 -10.16
CA PRO A 130 4.20 -25.79 -10.08
C PRO A 130 3.68 -25.25 -11.42
N ARG A 131 2.81 -26.02 -12.07
CA ARG A 131 2.10 -25.56 -13.26
C ARG A 131 1.03 -24.57 -12.81
N LEU A 132 1.39 -23.30 -12.79
CA LEU A 132 0.49 -22.21 -12.44
C LEU A 132 -0.28 -21.74 -13.67
N GLU A 133 -0.83 -22.70 -14.42
CA GLU A 133 -1.58 -22.46 -15.64
C GLU A 133 -2.81 -23.35 -15.69
N GLY A 134 -3.94 -22.78 -16.11
CA GLY A 134 -5.20 -23.53 -16.11
C GLY A 134 -6.42 -22.68 -16.45
N SER A 135 -7.59 -23.22 -16.13
CA SER A 135 -8.87 -22.52 -16.26
C SER A 135 -9.48 -22.29 -14.89
N LEU A 136 -9.94 -21.08 -14.65
CA LEU A 136 -10.66 -20.69 -13.43
C LEU A 136 -12.05 -20.20 -13.78
N VAL A 137 -12.91 -20.13 -12.76
CA VAL A 137 -14.27 -19.62 -12.91
C VAL A 137 -14.40 -18.32 -12.14
N ALA A 138 -15.15 -17.39 -12.70
CA ALA A 138 -15.53 -16.16 -12.04
C ALA A 138 -17.05 -15.97 -12.06
N ALA A 139 -17.55 -15.23 -11.08
CA ALA A 139 -18.93 -14.78 -11.06
C ALA A 139 -19.02 -13.25 -10.94
N ARG A 140 -20.08 -12.70 -11.55
CA ARG A 140 -20.41 -11.28 -11.53
C ARG A 140 -21.05 -10.94 -10.19
N LEU A 141 -20.68 -9.81 -9.62
CA LEU A 141 -21.42 -9.25 -8.50
C LEU A 141 -22.53 -8.35 -9.05
N ASN A 142 -23.69 -8.39 -8.42
CA ASN A 142 -24.81 -7.54 -8.81
C ASN A 142 -24.42 -6.05 -8.80
N SER A 143 -24.51 -5.40 -9.96
CA SER A 143 -24.04 -4.03 -10.20
C SER A 143 -24.63 -2.96 -9.26
N GLN A 144 -25.84 -3.16 -8.73
CA GLN A 144 -26.49 -2.17 -7.85
C GLN A 144 -25.94 -2.21 -6.41
N SER A 145 -25.52 -3.39 -5.98
CA SER A 145 -25.01 -3.66 -4.64
C SER A 145 -23.48 -3.84 -4.58
N ALA A 146 -22.83 -4.05 -5.73
CA ALA A 146 -21.40 -4.30 -5.82
C ALA A 146 -20.61 -3.11 -5.26
N LYS A 147 -20.08 -3.31 -4.06
CA LYS A 147 -19.16 -2.39 -3.40
C LYS A 147 -18.14 -3.21 -2.62
N LEU A 148 -16.93 -2.69 -2.53
CA LEU A 148 -15.89 -3.22 -1.66
C LEU A 148 -15.50 -2.11 -0.70
N GLU A 149 -15.37 -2.43 0.58
CA GLU A 149 -15.19 -1.43 1.63
C GLU A 149 -14.15 -1.92 2.64
N GLN A 150 -13.19 -1.05 2.98
CA GLN A 150 -12.10 -1.39 3.88
C GLN A 150 -11.78 -0.23 4.80
N ARG A 151 -11.59 -0.51 6.09
CA ARG A 151 -11.07 0.45 7.05
C ARG A 151 -9.55 0.54 6.90
N LEU A 152 -9.04 1.75 6.75
CA LEU A 152 -7.60 2.04 6.74
C LEU A 152 -7.03 1.93 8.16
N LYS A 153 -5.78 1.46 8.26
CA LYS A 153 -5.10 1.15 9.53
C LYS A 153 -3.81 1.95 9.64
N PRO A 154 -3.87 3.22 10.09
CA PRO A 154 -2.68 4.07 10.24
C PRO A 154 -1.86 3.79 11.51
N ALA A 155 -2.35 2.93 12.41
CA ALA A 155 -1.66 2.57 13.64
C ALA A 155 -0.26 1.98 13.34
N GLY A 156 0.76 2.45 14.06
CA GLY A 156 2.14 1.99 13.90
C GLY A 156 2.95 2.71 12.80
N LEU A 157 2.37 3.69 12.09
CA LEU A 157 3.09 4.47 11.05
C LEU A 157 3.90 5.66 11.59
N GLY A 158 3.88 5.89 12.91
CA GLY A 158 4.54 7.04 13.55
C GLY A 158 3.80 8.37 13.34
N LEU A 159 2.50 8.32 13.04
CA LEU A 159 1.60 9.48 13.05
C LEU A 159 1.08 9.67 14.49
N SER A 160 0.88 10.93 14.91
CA SER A 160 0.21 11.19 16.18
C SER A 160 -1.29 10.92 16.10
N ASP A 161 -1.90 10.60 17.24
CA ASP A 161 -3.35 10.35 17.31
C ASP A 161 -4.16 11.59 16.90
N ASP A 162 -3.67 12.79 17.23
CA ASP A 162 -4.30 14.07 16.84
C ASP A 162 -4.37 14.24 15.32
N VAL A 163 -3.29 13.87 14.60
CA VAL A 163 -3.25 13.93 13.14
C VAL A 163 -4.24 12.93 12.54
N ILE A 164 -4.24 11.70 13.04
CA ILE A 164 -5.17 10.66 12.58
C ILE A 164 -6.61 11.11 12.81
N GLN A 165 -6.93 11.65 13.99
CA GLN A 165 -8.28 12.09 14.34
C GLN A 165 -8.72 13.29 13.48
N SER A 166 -7.86 14.29 13.31
CA SER A 166 -8.18 15.49 12.52
C SER A 166 -8.46 15.17 11.06
N VAL A 167 -7.62 14.32 10.43
CA VAL A 167 -7.83 13.88 9.04
C VAL A 167 -9.08 13.02 8.90
N ASN A 168 -9.31 12.08 9.83
CA ASN A 168 -10.52 11.25 9.80
C ASN A 168 -11.79 12.09 9.95
N GLN A 169 -11.78 13.09 10.84
CA GLN A 169 -12.90 14.00 11.04
C GLN A 169 -13.15 14.86 9.80
N HIS A 170 -12.10 15.44 9.22
CA HIS A 170 -12.22 16.20 7.99
C HIS A 170 -12.83 15.38 6.84
N LEU A 171 -12.38 14.13 6.66
CA LEU A 171 -12.90 13.25 5.61
C LEU A 171 -14.28 12.67 5.94
N ASN A 172 -14.75 12.78 7.19
CA ASN A 172 -16.15 12.50 7.56
C ASN A 172 -17.06 13.66 7.13
N GLU A 173 -16.62 14.90 7.32
CA GLU A 173 -17.36 16.11 6.95
C GLU A 173 -17.34 16.35 5.43
N THR A 174 -16.16 16.17 4.83
CA THR A 174 -15.93 16.33 3.40
C THR A 174 -15.28 15.09 2.79
N PRO A 175 -16.08 14.03 2.52
CA PRO A 175 -15.59 12.84 1.82
C PRO A 175 -14.94 13.16 0.48
N ARG A 176 -13.90 12.41 0.10
CA ARG A 176 -13.14 12.65 -1.12
C ARG A 176 -13.34 11.52 -2.11
N ARG A 177 -13.85 11.88 -3.28
CA ARG A 177 -14.19 10.94 -4.35
C ARG A 177 -13.23 11.09 -5.52
N VAL A 178 -12.77 9.96 -6.04
CA VAL A 178 -11.92 9.87 -7.22
C VAL A 178 -12.59 8.95 -8.24
N LYS A 179 -13.18 9.54 -9.28
CA LYS A 179 -13.86 8.81 -10.36
C LYS A 179 -12.95 8.58 -11.56
N SER A 180 -13.20 7.49 -12.28
CA SER A 180 -12.64 7.16 -13.59
C SER A 180 -13.63 6.27 -14.36
N ASP A 181 -13.35 6.02 -15.64
CA ASP A 181 -14.14 5.08 -16.45
C ASP A 181 -14.22 3.67 -15.84
N LEU A 182 -13.20 3.27 -15.08
CA LEU A 182 -13.10 1.95 -14.48
C LEU A 182 -13.85 1.84 -13.15
N MET A 183 -13.88 2.92 -12.37
CA MET A 183 -14.26 2.85 -10.95
C MET A 183 -14.61 4.21 -10.34
N ASP A 184 -15.35 4.13 -9.25
CA ASP A 184 -15.60 5.20 -8.30
C ASP A 184 -15.01 4.81 -6.94
N LEU A 185 -13.97 5.51 -6.50
CA LEU A 185 -13.36 5.31 -5.19
C LEU A 185 -13.69 6.49 -4.26
N LEU A 186 -14.15 6.19 -3.05
CA LEU A 186 -14.47 7.17 -2.01
C LEU A 186 -13.61 6.95 -0.77
N PHE A 187 -12.88 7.98 -0.35
CA PHE A 187 -12.29 8.11 0.98
C PHE A 187 -13.28 8.84 1.89
N TYR A 188 -13.62 8.27 3.04
CA TYR A 188 -14.55 8.90 3.96
C TYR A 188 -14.30 8.48 5.41
N GLY A 189 -14.44 9.43 6.32
CA GLY A 189 -14.43 9.18 7.76
C GLY A 189 -15.76 8.59 8.24
N SER A 190 -15.77 8.06 9.46
CA SER A 190 -16.98 7.54 10.11
C SER A 190 -17.19 8.25 11.45
N GLU A 191 -18.46 8.50 11.81
CA GLU A 191 -18.83 8.99 13.14
C GLU A 191 -18.31 8.08 14.27
N LYS A 192 -18.17 6.77 14.00
CA LYS A 192 -17.59 5.79 14.94
C LYS A 192 -16.06 5.82 14.98
N GLY A 193 -15.45 6.75 14.25
CA GLY A 193 -14.01 6.89 14.09
C GLY A 193 -13.42 6.00 12.99
N GLY A 194 -12.23 6.39 12.54
CA GLY A 194 -11.48 5.73 11.48
C GLY A 194 -11.79 6.27 10.09
N LEU A 195 -10.90 5.95 9.16
CA LEU A 195 -11.01 6.28 7.75
C LEU A 195 -11.29 5.01 6.95
N TYR A 196 -12.17 5.14 5.96
CA TYR A 196 -12.61 4.04 5.13
C TYR A 196 -12.40 4.37 3.67
N VAL A 197 -12.20 3.32 2.88
CA VAL A 197 -12.27 3.38 1.43
C VAL A 197 -13.45 2.56 0.96
N ARG A 198 -14.17 3.06 -0.03
CA ARG A 198 -15.21 2.32 -0.72
C ARG A 198 -14.95 2.37 -2.22
N LEU A 199 -14.89 1.20 -2.83
CA LEU A 199 -14.79 1.01 -4.27
C LEU A 199 -16.16 0.60 -4.82
N LYS A 200 -16.56 1.23 -5.92
CA LYS A 200 -17.67 0.79 -6.77
C LYS A 200 -17.23 0.67 -8.23
N PRO A 201 -17.85 -0.23 -9.02
CA PRO A 201 -17.66 -0.24 -10.46
C PRO A 201 -17.99 1.11 -11.11
N GLY A 202 -17.29 1.44 -12.18
CA GLY A 202 -17.64 2.55 -13.06
C GLY A 202 -18.80 2.19 -14.00
N ASP A 203 -19.25 3.16 -14.80
CA ASP A 203 -20.45 2.98 -15.62
C ASP A 203 -20.31 1.91 -16.71
N LYS A 204 -19.08 1.63 -17.15
CA LYS A 204 -18.75 0.66 -18.22
C LYS A 204 -18.11 -0.63 -17.72
N THR A 205 -17.89 -0.74 -16.41
CA THR A 205 -17.28 -1.92 -15.81
C THR A 205 -18.25 -2.62 -14.86
N GLU A 206 -17.93 -3.87 -14.56
CA GLU A 206 -18.58 -4.67 -13.54
C GLU A 206 -17.54 -5.38 -12.69
N LEU A 207 -17.89 -5.66 -11.44
CA LEU A 207 -17.03 -6.37 -10.51
C LEU A 207 -17.24 -7.87 -10.69
N VAL A 208 -16.17 -8.58 -10.98
CA VAL A 208 -16.15 -10.05 -11.02
C VAL A 208 -15.25 -10.58 -9.93
N ARG A 209 -15.66 -11.67 -9.30
CA ARG A 209 -14.85 -12.43 -8.34
C ARG A 209 -14.41 -13.74 -8.99
N VAL A 210 -13.10 -13.96 -9.08
CA VAL A 210 -12.45 -15.18 -9.57
C VAL A 210 -12.23 -16.12 -8.42
N GLU A 211 -12.70 -17.36 -8.55
CA GLU A 211 -12.52 -18.42 -7.56
C GLU A 211 -11.19 -19.12 -7.78
N LEU A 212 -10.25 -18.95 -6.85
CA LEU A 212 -8.92 -19.57 -6.91
C LEU A 212 -8.92 -21.01 -6.37
N THR A 213 -9.89 -21.35 -5.52
CA THR A 213 -9.94 -22.68 -4.86
C THR A 213 -10.14 -23.84 -5.83
N GLY A 214 -10.53 -23.56 -7.08
CA GLY A 214 -10.61 -24.54 -8.17
C GLY A 214 -9.25 -25.10 -8.62
N ASP A 215 -8.13 -24.49 -8.23
CA ASP A 215 -6.77 -24.96 -8.57
C ASP A 215 -5.92 -25.18 -7.31
N SER A 216 -5.66 -26.45 -6.98
CA SER A 216 -4.89 -26.81 -5.78
C SER A 216 -3.42 -26.43 -5.86
N ALA A 217 -2.82 -26.40 -7.05
CA ALA A 217 -1.42 -25.99 -7.22
C ALA A 217 -1.26 -24.48 -7.00
N LEU A 218 -2.23 -23.69 -7.46
CA LEU A 218 -2.32 -22.28 -7.15
C LEU A 218 -2.47 -22.03 -5.64
N MET A 219 -3.38 -22.74 -4.98
CA MET A 219 -3.60 -22.59 -3.53
C MET A 219 -2.35 -22.98 -2.72
N ASP A 220 -1.68 -24.08 -3.08
CA ASP A 220 -0.41 -24.48 -2.47
C ASP A 220 0.68 -23.41 -2.67
N TYR A 221 0.80 -22.85 -3.87
CA TYR A 221 1.73 -21.76 -4.15
C TYR A 221 1.44 -20.52 -3.30
N ILE A 222 0.18 -20.11 -3.17
CA ILE A 222 -0.23 -18.97 -2.34
C ILE A 222 0.14 -19.22 -0.88
N SER A 223 -0.11 -20.44 -0.37
CA SER A 223 0.22 -20.80 1.02
C SER A 223 1.72 -20.69 1.31
N LYS A 224 2.58 -21.05 0.34
CA LYS A 224 4.04 -21.05 0.49
C LYS A 224 4.66 -19.68 0.26
N ASN A 225 4.11 -18.87 -0.65
CA ASN A 225 4.74 -17.64 -1.14
C ASN A 225 3.99 -16.36 -0.75
N GLY A 226 2.78 -16.46 -0.21
CA GLY A 226 1.87 -15.33 0.03
C GLY A 226 2.50 -14.21 0.86
N VAL A 227 3.21 -14.55 1.95
CA VAL A 227 3.89 -13.55 2.79
C VAL A 227 4.96 -12.79 2.02
N GLN A 228 5.75 -13.46 1.19
CA GLN A 228 6.80 -12.85 0.39
C GLN A 228 6.21 -11.96 -0.72
N LEU A 229 5.14 -12.42 -1.36
CA LEU A 229 4.40 -11.65 -2.36
C LEU A 229 3.81 -10.37 -1.75
N ASP A 230 3.39 -10.41 -0.48
CA ASP A 230 2.75 -9.27 0.18
C ASP A 230 3.73 -8.17 0.63
N GLN A 231 5.00 -8.52 0.88
CA GLN A 231 6.00 -7.56 1.37
C GLN A 231 6.11 -6.26 0.55
N PRO A 232 6.31 -6.28 -0.79
CA PRO A 232 6.42 -5.05 -1.56
C PRO A 232 5.15 -4.22 -1.52
N ARG A 233 3.98 -4.88 -1.51
CA ARG A 233 2.68 -4.22 -1.40
C ARG A 233 2.54 -3.50 -0.05
N LEU A 234 2.82 -4.20 1.05
CA LEU A 234 2.74 -3.66 2.41
C LEU A 234 3.69 -2.48 2.60
N ALA A 235 4.92 -2.58 2.11
CA ALA A 235 5.90 -1.49 2.19
C ALA A 235 5.42 -0.24 1.44
N GLU A 236 4.93 -0.39 0.21
CA GLU A 236 4.33 0.72 -0.55
C GLU A 236 3.11 1.29 0.17
N TYR A 237 2.18 0.43 0.59
CA TYR A 237 0.95 0.86 1.26
C TYR A 237 1.21 1.64 2.55
N GLN A 238 2.11 1.15 3.41
CA GLN A 238 2.42 1.83 4.68
C GLN A 238 3.10 3.17 4.45
N SER A 239 4.04 3.24 3.51
CA SER A 239 4.72 4.50 3.13
C SER A 239 3.71 5.52 2.59
N GLU A 240 2.87 5.10 1.66
CA GLU A 240 1.91 5.96 0.98
C GLU A 240 0.73 6.35 1.87
N LEU A 241 0.31 5.47 2.79
CA LEU A 241 -0.71 5.80 3.79
C LEU A 241 -0.17 6.83 4.79
N LYS A 242 1.10 6.71 5.21
CA LYS A 242 1.73 7.75 6.04
C LYS A 242 1.74 9.10 5.31
N GLN A 243 2.20 9.11 4.06
CA GLN A 243 2.24 10.33 3.26
C GLN A 243 0.83 10.92 3.06
N PHE A 244 -0.19 10.08 2.83
CA PHE A 244 -1.58 10.52 2.72
C PHE A 244 -2.04 11.32 3.94
N TYR A 245 -1.77 10.82 5.15
CA TYR A 245 -2.13 11.54 6.38
C TYR A 245 -1.33 12.83 6.55
N THR A 246 -0.03 12.82 6.22
CA THR A 246 0.83 14.00 6.28
C THR A 246 0.37 15.10 5.30
N ASP A 247 0.03 14.73 4.07
CA ASP A 247 -0.44 15.70 3.06
C ASP A 247 -1.81 16.27 3.43
N TRP A 248 -2.71 15.44 3.98
CA TRP A 248 -3.99 15.93 4.52
C TRP A 248 -3.82 16.85 5.71
N GLN A 249 -2.90 16.52 6.64
CA GLN A 249 -2.59 17.42 7.75
C GLN A 249 -2.11 18.77 7.22
N HIS A 250 -1.17 18.76 6.28
CA HIS A 250 -0.66 19.99 5.68
C HIS A 250 -1.77 20.82 5.02
N SER A 251 -2.65 20.16 4.26
CA SER A 251 -3.84 20.77 3.65
C SER A 251 -4.75 21.43 4.69
N LEU A 252 -4.95 20.79 5.85
CA LEU A 252 -5.74 21.37 6.95
C LEU A 252 -5.08 22.59 7.60
N GLU A 253 -3.74 22.61 7.66
CA GLU A 253 -2.97 23.70 8.25
C GLU A 253 -2.87 24.92 7.33
N THR A 254 -2.74 24.70 6.02
CA THR A 254 -2.53 25.78 5.03
C THR A 254 -3.80 26.19 4.29
N GLY A 255 -4.82 25.33 4.26
CA GLY A 255 -6.01 25.48 3.41
C GLY A 255 -5.78 25.14 1.94
N GLU A 256 -4.59 24.65 1.57
CA GLU A 256 -4.31 24.19 0.20
C GLU A 256 -4.96 22.82 -0.06
N ASP A 257 -5.45 22.58 -1.27
CA ASP A 257 -6.02 21.27 -1.62
C ASP A 257 -4.96 20.16 -1.67
N VAL A 258 -5.33 18.94 -1.28
CA VAL A 258 -4.49 17.77 -1.47
C VAL A 258 -4.36 17.44 -2.95
N HIS A 259 -3.17 17.67 -3.48
CA HIS A 259 -2.78 17.27 -4.83
C HIS A 259 -2.59 15.74 -4.90
N ASN A 260 -2.56 15.15 -6.10
CA ASN A 260 -2.29 13.71 -6.30
C ASN A 260 -3.35 12.70 -5.82
N LEU A 261 -4.64 13.08 -5.73
CA LEU A 261 -5.73 12.14 -5.38
C LEU A 261 -5.78 10.86 -6.26
N ILE A 262 -5.37 10.95 -7.54
CA ILE A 262 -5.30 9.78 -8.43
C ILE A 262 -4.19 8.81 -7.99
N ASN A 263 -3.06 9.32 -7.48
CA ASN A 263 -2.00 8.49 -6.93
C ASN A 263 -2.52 7.75 -5.70
N TYR A 264 -3.09 8.49 -4.74
CA TYR A 264 -3.66 7.89 -3.52
C TYR A 264 -4.79 6.92 -3.77
N ARG A 265 -5.61 7.13 -4.81
CA ARG A 265 -6.59 6.15 -5.26
C ARG A 265 -5.93 4.79 -5.48
N ASN A 266 -4.76 4.75 -6.11
CA ASN A 266 -4.06 3.50 -6.43
C ASN A 266 -3.22 2.99 -5.26
N THR A 267 -2.39 3.86 -4.67
CA THR A 267 -1.36 3.47 -3.69
C THR A 267 -1.89 3.28 -2.27
N VAL A 268 -3.01 3.94 -1.93
CA VAL A 268 -3.70 3.79 -0.64
C VAL A 268 -5.03 3.08 -0.81
N GLY A 269 -5.90 3.63 -1.68
CA GLY A 269 -7.26 3.15 -1.88
C GLY A 269 -7.34 1.69 -2.32
N LEU A 270 -6.98 1.42 -3.56
CA LEU A 270 -6.96 0.07 -4.13
C LEU A 270 -5.99 -0.84 -3.37
N ASN A 271 -4.81 -0.33 -3.00
CA ASN A 271 -3.81 -1.13 -2.29
C ASN A 271 -4.33 -1.65 -0.94
N SER A 272 -5.11 -0.86 -0.20
CA SER A 272 -5.72 -1.31 1.06
C SER A 272 -6.70 -2.47 0.90
N LEU A 273 -7.30 -2.62 -0.28
CA LEU A 273 -8.26 -3.66 -0.59
C LEU A 273 -7.58 -4.96 -1.06
N MET A 274 -6.30 -4.94 -1.40
CA MET A 274 -5.62 -6.09 -1.99
C MET A 274 -4.71 -6.82 -0.98
N GLY A 275 -4.54 -8.11 -1.23
CA GLY A 275 -3.47 -8.93 -0.69
C GLY A 275 -2.28 -9.05 -1.65
N GLY A 276 -1.28 -9.83 -1.24
CA GLY A 276 -0.02 -9.95 -1.96
C GLY A 276 -0.19 -10.53 -3.36
N LEU A 277 -1.03 -11.55 -3.51
CA LEU A 277 -1.31 -12.12 -4.82
C LEU A 277 -2.01 -11.08 -5.72
N GLY A 278 -3.11 -10.48 -5.25
CA GLY A 278 -3.83 -9.46 -6.03
C GLY A 278 -2.93 -8.33 -6.54
N TYR A 279 -1.98 -7.85 -5.72
CA TYR A 279 -1.04 -6.81 -6.11
C TYR A 279 -0.14 -7.18 -7.30
N HIS A 280 0.20 -8.46 -7.44
CA HIS A 280 1.04 -9.01 -8.52
C HIS A 280 0.22 -9.64 -9.66
N MET A 281 -1.10 -9.42 -9.70
CA MET A 281 -1.97 -10.01 -10.71
C MET A 281 -2.79 -8.97 -11.45
N GLU A 282 -3.05 -9.26 -12.72
CA GLU A 282 -3.88 -8.44 -13.59
C GLU A 282 -4.75 -9.30 -14.51
N ALA A 283 -5.91 -8.77 -14.87
CA ALA A 283 -6.76 -9.31 -15.91
C ALA A 283 -6.46 -8.61 -17.25
N ARG A 284 -6.57 -9.36 -18.35
CA ARG A 284 -6.42 -8.87 -19.72
C ARG A 284 -7.67 -9.19 -20.52
N VAL A 285 -8.34 -8.13 -20.99
CA VAL A 285 -9.52 -8.20 -21.86
C VAL A 285 -9.22 -7.42 -23.12
N ASN A 286 -9.27 -8.07 -24.29
CA ASN A 286 -8.99 -7.42 -25.59
C ASN A 286 -7.68 -6.60 -25.59
N ASN A 287 -6.61 -7.17 -25.03
CA ASN A 287 -5.30 -6.54 -24.90
C ASN A 287 -5.22 -5.31 -23.98
N LYS A 288 -6.30 -4.99 -23.24
CA LYS A 288 -6.32 -3.96 -22.20
C LYS A 288 -6.17 -4.59 -20.81
N ILE A 289 -5.35 -3.96 -19.97
CA ILE A 289 -5.04 -4.39 -18.61
C ILE A 289 -6.07 -3.84 -17.62
N TYR A 290 -6.54 -4.71 -16.74
CA TYR A 290 -7.44 -4.42 -15.64
C TYR A 290 -6.81 -4.98 -14.36
N PRO A 291 -6.25 -4.13 -13.48
CA PRO A 291 -5.62 -4.59 -12.25
C PRO A 291 -6.61 -5.34 -11.35
N CYS A 292 -6.09 -6.25 -10.52
CA CYS A 292 -6.85 -6.72 -9.37
C CYS A 292 -7.22 -5.51 -8.50
N VAL A 293 -8.40 -5.55 -7.88
CA VAL A 293 -8.91 -4.48 -7.02
C VAL A 293 -9.20 -4.93 -5.61
N HIS A 294 -9.28 -6.25 -5.35
CA HIS A 294 -9.48 -6.80 -4.02
C HIS A 294 -9.08 -8.27 -3.92
N ASP A 295 -8.67 -8.65 -2.71
CA ASP A 295 -8.42 -10.02 -2.28
C ASP A 295 -9.27 -10.24 -1.02
N ASP A 296 -10.15 -11.24 -1.04
CA ASP A 296 -10.98 -11.56 0.12
C ASP A 296 -10.29 -12.45 1.15
N PHE A 297 -9.05 -12.89 0.88
CA PHE A 297 -8.28 -13.84 1.69
C PHE A 297 -8.97 -15.20 1.93
N GLN A 298 -10.05 -15.47 1.19
CA GLN A 298 -10.81 -16.72 1.18
C GLN A 298 -10.67 -17.45 -0.16
N GLY A 299 -9.68 -17.08 -0.97
CA GLY A 299 -9.45 -17.63 -2.29
C GLY A 299 -10.20 -16.91 -3.41
N GLY A 300 -10.65 -15.68 -3.19
CA GLY A 300 -11.26 -14.84 -4.22
C GLY A 300 -10.42 -13.62 -4.59
N LEU A 301 -10.17 -13.44 -5.88
CA LEU A 301 -9.63 -12.19 -6.44
C LEU A 301 -10.69 -11.44 -7.22
N TYR A 302 -10.69 -10.11 -7.11
CA TYR A 302 -11.72 -9.29 -7.73
C TYR A 302 -11.12 -8.38 -8.79
N PHE A 303 -11.82 -8.25 -9.91
CA PHE A 303 -11.41 -7.42 -11.04
C PHE A 303 -12.58 -6.57 -11.52
N LEU A 304 -12.28 -5.34 -11.96
CA LEU A 304 -13.24 -4.49 -12.66
C LEU A 304 -13.05 -4.66 -14.16
N VAL A 305 -13.83 -5.55 -14.78
CA VAL A 305 -13.76 -5.85 -16.22
C VAL A 305 -14.87 -5.12 -16.99
N PRO A 306 -14.79 -4.96 -18.32
CA PRO A 306 -15.90 -4.41 -19.10
C PRO A 306 -17.20 -5.18 -18.90
N LYS A 307 -18.32 -4.47 -18.87
CA LYS A 307 -19.64 -5.11 -18.80
C LYS A 307 -19.84 -6.11 -19.94
N GLY A 308 -20.36 -7.28 -19.61
CA GLY A 308 -20.60 -8.37 -20.55
C GLY A 308 -19.35 -9.20 -20.86
N THR A 309 -18.24 -9.02 -20.12
CA THR A 309 -17.06 -9.88 -20.29
C THR A 309 -17.43 -11.33 -19.97
N LEU A 310 -17.30 -12.21 -20.97
CA LEU A 310 -17.58 -13.65 -20.82
C LEU A 310 -16.35 -14.45 -20.41
N GLN A 311 -15.17 -13.99 -20.83
CA GLN A 311 -13.89 -14.61 -20.50
C GLN A 311 -12.78 -13.56 -20.52
N PHE A 312 -11.71 -13.82 -19.77
CA PHE A 312 -10.51 -13.00 -19.78
C PHE A 312 -9.28 -13.80 -19.36
N GLU A 313 -8.10 -13.30 -19.69
CA GLU A 313 -6.85 -13.90 -19.23
C GLU A 313 -6.43 -13.25 -17.92
N MET A 314 -6.00 -14.04 -16.94
CA MET A 314 -5.46 -13.57 -15.67
C MET A 314 -3.98 -13.93 -15.60
N THR A 315 -3.10 -12.93 -15.51
CA THR A 315 -1.65 -13.10 -15.59
C THR A 315 -0.91 -12.39 -14.46
N GLY A 316 0.35 -12.77 -14.26
CA GLY A 316 1.31 -11.97 -13.50
C GLY A 316 1.43 -10.54 -14.02
N ARG A 317 1.47 -9.59 -13.10
CA ARG A 317 1.70 -8.17 -13.36
C ARG A 317 3.20 -7.88 -13.44
N GLU A 318 3.60 -7.14 -14.46
CA GLU A 318 4.94 -6.59 -14.56
C GLU A 318 5.06 -5.35 -13.68
N LEU A 319 5.99 -5.39 -12.70
CA LEU A 319 6.28 -4.26 -11.84
C LEU A 319 7.17 -3.24 -12.57
N LYS A 320 7.27 -2.00 -12.05
CA LYS A 320 8.17 -0.96 -12.59
C LYS A 320 9.64 -1.41 -12.75
N SER A 321 10.05 -2.43 -12.00
CA SER A 321 11.38 -3.05 -12.11
C SER A 321 11.55 -4.00 -13.32
N GLY A 322 10.51 -4.22 -14.15
CA GLY A 322 10.48 -5.21 -15.23
C GLY A 322 10.33 -6.66 -14.76
N ARG A 323 10.22 -6.89 -13.45
CA ARG A 323 10.01 -8.22 -12.87
C ARG A 323 8.52 -8.56 -12.81
N THR A 324 8.23 -9.85 -12.97
CA THR A 324 6.89 -10.43 -12.83
C THR A 324 6.93 -11.48 -11.71
N PRO A 325 6.71 -11.10 -10.43
CA PRO A 325 6.92 -11.99 -9.29
C PRO A 325 6.00 -13.22 -9.27
N PHE A 326 4.78 -13.08 -9.78
CA PHE A 326 3.84 -14.18 -9.96
C PHE A 326 3.90 -14.67 -11.41
N PRO A 327 4.39 -15.89 -11.70
CA PRO A 327 4.57 -16.36 -13.07
C PRO A 327 3.33 -17.02 -13.68
N GLY A 328 2.22 -17.12 -12.93
CA GLY A 328 1.05 -17.87 -13.37
C GLY A 328 0.20 -17.17 -14.45
N LYS A 329 -0.53 -17.99 -15.22
CA LYS A 329 -1.37 -17.57 -16.33
C LYS A 329 -2.62 -18.44 -16.44
N TYR A 330 -3.79 -17.85 -16.25
CA TYR A 330 -5.06 -18.56 -16.23
C TYR A 330 -6.04 -17.99 -17.24
N GLN A 331 -6.84 -18.86 -17.85
CA GLN A 331 -8.03 -18.46 -18.58
C GLN A 331 -9.21 -18.45 -17.61
N VAL A 332 -9.91 -17.33 -17.50
CA VAL A 332 -11.03 -17.16 -16.57
C VAL A 332 -12.34 -17.11 -17.35
N GLN A 333 -13.28 -17.98 -17.00
CA GLN A 333 -14.62 -18.02 -17.57
C GLN A 333 -15.64 -17.39 -16.60
N VAL A 334 -16.42 -16.42 -17.05
CA VAL A 334 -17.37 -15.67 -16.23
C VAL A 334 -18.78 -16.26 -16.39
N THR A 335 -19.14 -17.22 -15.52
CA THR A 335 -20.26 -18.13 -15.75
C THR A 335 -21.46 -17.97 -14.81
N GLN A 336 -21.32 -17.23 -13.71
CA GLN A 336 -22.33 -17.16 -12.65
C GLN A 336 -22.57 -15.71 -12.16
N GLU A 337 -23.65 -15.48 -11.43
CA GLU A 337 -23.87 -14.26 -10.65
C GLU A 337 -23.83 -14.61 -9.16
N TYR A 338 -22.97 -13.95 -8.39
CA TYR A 338 -23.03 -14.06 -6.93
C TYR A 338 -24.20 -13.22 -6.41
N PRO A 339 -25.02 -13.75 -5.49
CA PRO A 339 -25.90 -12.92 -4.70
C PRO A 339 -25.04 -11.91 -3.93
N SER A 340 -25.58 -10.73 -3.69
CA SER A 340 -24.87 -9.63 -3.06
C SER A 340 -24.57 -9.89 -1.58
N ALA A 341 -23.45 -10.56 -1.26
CA ALA A 341 -22.71 -10.57 0.04
C ALA A 341 -21.65 -11.71 0.03
N PRO A 342 -20.58 -11.67 0.84
CA PRO A 342 -20.53 -11.28 2.26
C PRO A 342 -20.51 -9.77 2.57
#